data_AF-A0A947GKP3-F1
#
_entry.id   AF-A0A947GKP3-F1
#
_cell.length_a   1.000
_cell.length_b   1.000
_cell.length_c   1.000
_cell.angle_alpha   90.00
_cell.angle_beta   90.00
_cell.angle_gamma   90.00
#
_symmetry.space_group_name_H-M   'P 1'
#
loop_
_entity.id
_entity.type
_entity.pdbx_description
1 polymer ?
#
loop_
_entity_poly.entity_id
_entity_poly.type
_entity_poly.pdbx_seq_one_letter_code
_entity_poly.pdbx_strand_id
1 'polypeptide(L)'
;MSMQAIVSVLSRLQPNQWTLLLGLALSSCQSHALPPQRVINIQQQWELEPGDLIADQLVVGSLGDISIQLKRQPLRAPFTGKVEPSTIDQCIIYSTPEVPAYLFRFCGLHQPHLGPVQAGQSIGRGRYIQFATLRRQPDGTWIIVEPSTGILERSLSDRHYIEKPEAEEIDQTQNKSPQKTITETSSP
;
A
#
# COMPACT_ATOMS: atom_id res chain seq x y z
N MET A 1 70.82 -26.79 -19.77
CA MET A 1 70.01 -27.69 -18.93
C MET A 1 68.58 -27.14 -18.95
N SER A 2 67.50 -27.82 -19.30
CA SER A 2 67.27 -29.12 -19.91
C SER A 2 65.85 -29.07 -20.54
N MET A 3 65.76 -29.60 -21.77
CA MET A 3 64.66 -30.30 -22.45
C MET A 3 63.31 -30.45 -21.71
N GLN A 4 62.21 -30.05 -22.37
CA GLN A 4 61.28 -30.92 -23.12
C GLN A 4 60.57 -31.97 -22.27
N ALA A 5 59.23 -31.91 -22.22
CA ALA A 5 58.31 -33.03 -22.43
C ALA A 5 56.97 -32.83 -21.69
N ILE A 6 56.01 -32.10 -22.27
CA ILE A 6 54.58 -32.37 -22.04
C ILE A 6 53.82 -32.10 -23.34
N VAL A 7 54.17 -32.85 -24.39
CA VAL A 7 53.36 -32.96 -25.62
C VAL A 7 53.31 -34.43 -25.93
N SER A 8 52.24 -35.14 -25.56
CA SER A 8 51.75 -36.39 -26.20
C SER A 8 50.82 -37.24 -25.32
N VAL A 9 49.64 -36.73 -24.92
CA VAL A 9 48.53 -37.62 -24.46
C VAL A 9 47.17 -37.14 -24.98
N LEU A 10 47.10 -36.62 -26.22
CA LEU A 10 45.83 -36.17 -26.81
C LEU A 10 45.45 -36.85 -28.14
N SER A 11 46.27 -37.76 -28.66
CA SER A 11 46.11 -38.34 -30.00
C SER A 11 45.64 -39.79 -30.05
N ARG A 12 45.10 -40.35 -28.96
CA ARG A 12 44.47 -41.69 -28.95
C ARG A 12 43.00 -41.69 -28.53
N LEU A 13 42.26 -40.60 -28.74
CA LEU A 13 40.81 -40.66 -28.65
C LEU A 13 40.23 -40.97 -30.03
N GLN A 14 39.68 -42.18 -30.18
CA GLN A 14 38.91 -42.59 -31.34
C GLN A 14 37.71 -41.63 -31.52
N PRO A 15 37.35 -41.25 -32.76
CA PRO A 15 36.27 -40.28 -33.04
C PRO A 15 34.88 -40.74 -32.56
N ASN A 16 34.75 -42.00 -32.15
CA ASN A 16 33.50 -42.58 -31.65
C ASN A 16 33.28 -42.43 -30.13
N GLN A 17 34.23 -41.84 -29.39
CA GLN A 17 34.08 -41.59 -27.94
C GLN A 17 33.66 -40.16 -27.59
N TRP A 18 33.64 -39.24 -28.55
CA TRP A 18 33.27 -37.84 -28.30
C TRP A 18 31.74 -37.64 -28.17
N THR A 19 30.96 -38.51 -28.83
CA THR A 19 29.49 -38.54 -28.74
C THR A 19 28.97 -38.94 -27.36
N LEU A 20 29.71 -39.76 -26.61
CA LEU A 20 29.31 -40.20 -25.26
C LEU A 20 29.51 -39.11 -24.19
N LEU A 21 30.53 -38.27 -24.33
CA LEU A 21 30.79 -37.15 -23.41
C LEU A 21 29.82 -35.97 -23.61
N LEU A 22 29.35 -35.73 -24.85
CA LEU A 22 28.36 -34.68 -25.12
C LEU A 22 26.95 -35.05 -24.62
N GLY A 23 26.62 -36.35 -24.57
CA GLY A 23 25.34 -36.83 -24.06
C GLY A 23 25.16 -36.66 -22.55
N LEU A 24 26.24 -36.77 -21.76
CA LEU A 24 26.21 -36.60 -20.30
C LEU A 24 26.10 -35.13 -19.85
N ALA A 25 26.53 -34.18 -20.68
CA ALA A 25 26.44 -32.75 -20.35
C ALA A 25 25.01 -32.19 -20.44
N LEU A 26 24.09 -32.91 -21.08
CA LEU A 26 22.68 -32.47 -21.26
C LEU A 26 21.73 -33.03 -20.19
N SER A 27 22.17 -33.91 -19.29
CA SER A 27 21.29 -34.56 -18.30
C SER A 27 21.19 -33.82 -16.95
N SER A 28 21.72 -32.61 -16.82
CA SER A 28 21.77 -31.88 -15.55
C SER A 28 20.71 -30.76 -15.40
N CYS A 29 19.67 -30.73 -16.24
CA CYS A 29 18.48 -29.94 -15.95
C CYS A 29 17.55 -30.73 -15.01
N GLN A 30 17.93 -30.79 -13.73
CA GLN A 30 16.96 -31.15 -12.68
C GLN A 30 16.01 -29.96 -12.50
N SER A 31 14.82 -30.08 -13.08
CA SER A 31 13.69 -29.18 -12.82
C SER A 31 13.44 -29.17 -11.32
N HIS A 32 13.90 -28.13 -10.65
CA HIS A 32 13.57 -27.88 -9.26
C HIS A 32 12.06 -27.59 -9.21
N ALA A 33 11.30 -28.54 -8.66
CA ALA A 33 9.89 -28.30 -8.38
C ALA A 33 9.81 -27.11 -7.41
N LEU A 34 9.04 -26.09 -7.78
CA LEU A 34 8.73 -24.99 -6.88
C LEU A 34 8.05 -25.59 -5.63
N PRO A 35 8.49 -25.22 -4.42
CA PRO A 35 7.81 -25.68 -3.21
C PRO A 35 6.34 -25.25 -3.27
N PRO A 36 5.40 -26.10 -2.82
CA PRO A 36 3.99 -25.75 -2.83
C PRO A 36 3.74 -24.51 -1.97
N GLN A 37 2.87 -23.62 -2.44
CA GLN A 37 2.48 -22.42 -1.69
C GLN A 37 1.76 -22.82 -0.40
N ARG A 38 2.17 -22.20 0.72
CA ARG A 38 1.50 -22.39 2.01
C ARG A 38 0.27 -21.49 2.09
N VAL A 39 -0.89 -22.08 2.34
CA VAL A 39 -2.10 -21.35 2.72
C VAL A 39 -2.04 -21.12 4.23
N ILE A 40 -2.14 -19.86 4.66
CA ILE A 40 -2.16 -19.47 6.07
C ILE A 40 -3.53 -18.87 6.34
N ASN A 41 -4.28 -19.46 7.28
CA ASN A 41 -5.55 -18.91 7.73
C ASN A 41 -5.28 -17.96 8.89
N ILE A 42 -5.47 -16.67 8.66
CA ILE A 42 -5.32 -15.63 9.69
C ILE A 42 -6.69 -15.36 10.29
N GLN A 43 -6.80 -15.37 11.62
CA GLN A 43 -8.08 -15.18 12.33
C GLN A 43 -8.44 -13.72 12.58
N GLN A 44 -7.48 -12.81 12.51
CA GLN A 44 -7.67 -11.38 12.72
C GLN A 44 -7.57 -10.67 11.37
N GLN A 45 -8.68 -10.10 10.93
CA GLN A 45 -8.80 -9.36 9.67
C GLN A 45 -9.06 -7.90 10.00
N TRP A 46 -8.28 -7.03 9.37
CA TRP A 46 -8.54 -5.59 9.32
C TRP A 46 -9.12 -5.29 7.93
N GLU A 47 -9.92 -4.25 7.83
CA GLU A 47 -10.48 -3.68 6.60
C GLU A 47 -9.41 -3.46 5.54
N LEU A 48 -8.22 -3.01 5.96
CA LEU A 48 -7.06 -2.85 5.08
C LEU A 48 -6.21 -4.13 5.08
N GLU A 49 -6.08 -4.75 3.91
CA GLU A 49 -5.30 -5.97 3.67
C GLU A 49 -4.15 -5.75 2.66
N PRO A 50 -3.10 -6.59 2.68
CA PRO A 50 -2.05 -6.54 1.66
C PRO A 50 -2.64 -6.77 0.27
N GLY A 51 -2.35 -5.86 -0.67
CA GLY A 51 -2.95 -5.84 -2.01
C GLY A 51 -3.90 -4.68 -2.23
N ASP A 52 -4.45 -4.09 -1.16
CA ASP A 52 -5.33 -2.93 -1.27
C ASP A 52 -4.59 -1.69 -1.74
N LEU A 53 -5.35 -0.75 -2.32
CA LEU A 53 -4.87 0.55 -2.77
C LEU A 53 -5.50 1.66 -1.94
N ILE A 54 -4.68 2.59 -1.46
CA ILE A 54 -5.12 3.80 -0.77
C ILE A 54 -4.43 4.99 -1.44
N ALA A 55 -5.21 5.88 -2.06
CA ALA A 55 -4.67 6.99 -2.86
C ALA A 55 -3.57 6.53 -3.85
N ASP A 56 -3.85 5.46 -4.61
CA ASP A 56 -2.94 4.79 -5.55
C ASP A 56 -1.64 4.21 -4.94
N GLN A 57 -1.54 4.17 -3.61
CA GLN A 57 -0.43 3.54 -2.91
C GLN A 57 -0.80 2.13 -2.47
N LEU A 58 0.13 1.18 -2.68
CA LEU A 58 -0.07 -0.22 -2.37
C LEU A 58 0.14 -0.48 -0.87
N VAL A 59 -0.84 -1.12 -0.24
CA VAL A 59 -0.70 -1.75 1.07
C VAL A 59 0.10 -3.04 0.87
N VAL A 60 1.29 -3.11 1.47
CA VAL A 60 2.21 -4.26 1.36
C VAL A 60 2.26 -5.11 2.63
N GLY A 61 1.57 -4.70 3.69
CA GLY A 61 1.48 -5.43 4.94
C GLY A 61 0.35 -4.88 5.81
N SER A 62 -0.35 -5.78 6.50
CA SER A 62 -1.40 -5.45 7.46
C SER A 62 -1.40 -6.49 8.58
N LEU A 63 -1.19 -6.03 9.82
CA LEU A 63 -1.42 -6.72 11.10
C LEU A 63 -0.84 -5.82 12.21
N GLY A 64 -1.68 -5.01 12.84
CA GLY A 64 -1.26 -4.02 13.84
C GLY A 64 -0.75 -2.72 13.22
N ASP A 65 0.32 -2.80 12.42
CA ASP A 65 0.79 -1.66 11.63
C ASP A 65 0.51 -1.93 10.15
N ILE A 66 0.15 -0.88 9.42
CA ILE A 66 -0.05 -0.95 7.96
C ILE A 66 1.22 -0.46 7.28
N SER A 67 1.76 -1.30 6.41
CA SER A 67 2.93 -0.95 5.59
C SER A 67 2.47 -0.47 4.22
N ILE A 68 2.83 0.75 3.84
CA ILE A 68 2.39 1.39 2.60
C ILE A 68 3.60 1.81 1.78
N GLN A 69 3.61 1.48 0.49
CA GLN A 69 4.63 1.95 -0.44
C GLN A 69 4.32 3.38 -0.89
N LEU A 70 5.21 4.35 -0.62
CA LEU A 70 4.97 5.76 -0.94
C LEU A 70 5.33 6.17 -2.37
N LYS A 71 5.94 5.31 -3.18
CA LYS A 71 6.40 5.63 -4.55
C LYS A 71 7.18 6.96 -4.68
N ARG A 72 7.95 7.35 -3.64
CA ARG A 72 8.67 8.62 -3.49
C ARG A 72 7.80 9.88 -3.32
N GLN A 73 6.48 9.73 -3.16
CA GLN A 73 5.57 10.82 -2.79
C GLN A 73 5.80 11.24 -1.33
N PRO A 74 5.57 12.53 -1.00
CA PRO A 74 5.64 13.00 0.38
C PRO A 74 4.46 12.49 1.19
N LEU A 75 4.71 12.11 2.45
CA LEU A 75 3.64 12.00 3.44
C LEU A 75 3.21 13.41 3.84
N ARG A 76 1.91 13.67 3.85
CA ARG A 76 1.32 14.96 4.21
C ARG A 76 0.51 14.85 5.51
N ALA A 77 0.39 15.96 6.22
CA ALA A 77 -0.48 16.05 7.37
C ALA A 77 -1.95 16.02 6.92
N PRO A 78 -2.79 15.10 7.41
CA PRO A 78 -4.18 15.01 6.99
C PRO A 78 -5.02 16.20 7.51
N PHE A 79 -4.58 16.80 8.61
CA PHE A 79 -5.19 17.96 9.25
C PHE A 79 -4.08 18.91 9.76
N THR A 80 -4.47 20.01 10.43
CA THR A 80 -3.51 20.85 11.12
C THR A 80 -3.19 20.25 12.47
N GLY A 81 -1.92 20.05 12.80
CA GLY A 81 -1.54 19.31 14.00
C GLY A 81 -0.09 19.51 14.40
N LYS A 82 0.45 18.53 15.12
CA LYS A 82 1.81 18.55 15.64
C LYS A 82 2.51 17.22 15.36
N VAL A 83 3.75 17.30 14.91
CA VAL A 83 4.66 16.17 14.71
C VAL A 83 5.71 16.16 15.81
N GLU A 84 5.84 15.03 16.50
CA GLU A 84 6.73 14.85 17.64
C GLU A 84 7.57 13.58 17.46
N PRO A 85 8.79 13.51 18.02
CA PRO A 85 9.55 12.27 18.03
C PRO A 85 8.80 11.18 18.81
N SER A 86 8.83 9.95 18.32
CA SER A 86 8.36 8.78 19.08
C SER A 86 9.45 8.28 20.02
N THR A 87 9.05 7.51 21.04
CA THR A 87 9.99 6.71 21.85
C THR A 87 10.57 5.51 21.08
N ILE A 88 9.97 5.17 19.93
CA ILE A 88 10.50 4.16 19.02
C ILE A 88 11.36 4.87 17.99
N ASP A 89 12.60 4.38 17.82
CA ASP A 89 13.55 4.94 16.86
C ASP A 89 12.98 4.98 15.44
N GLN A 90 13.29 6.04 14.72
CA GLN A 90 12.86 6.27 13.33
C GLN A 90 11.34 6.38 13.13
N CYS A 91 10.59 6.60 14.20
CA CYS A 91 9.17 6.89 14.17
C CYS A 91 8.88 8.30 14.67
N ILE A 92 7.81 8.89 14.16
CA ILE A 92 7.20 10.10 14.69
C ILE A 92 5.78 9.82 15.15
N ILE A 93 5.30 10.67 16.05
CA ILE A 93 3.91 10.75 16.47
C ILE A 93 3.32 12.02 15.87
N TYR A 94 2.19 11.88 15.20
CA TYR A 94 1.36 12.97 14.74
C TYR A 94 0.09 13.04 15.60
N SER A 95 -0.20 14.23 16.12
CA SER A 95 -1.38 14.53 16.92
C SER A 95 -2.14 15.71 16.33
N THR A 96 -3.46 15.75 16.52
CA THR A 96 -4.32 16.73 15.86
C THR A 96 -5.57 17.00 16.71
N PRO A 97 -6.00 18.26 16.87
CA PRO A 97 -7.19 18.60 17.66
C PRO A 97 -8.51 18.09 17.05
N GLU A 98 -8.53 17.75 15.77
CA GLU A 98 -9.70 17.24 15.05
C GLU A 98 -10.11 15.84 15.53
N VAL A 99 -9.15 15.04 16.02
CA VAL A 99 -9.40 13.70 16.58
C VAL A 99 -8.57 13.50 17.87
N PRO A 100 -8.92 14.19 18.97
CA PRO A 100 -8.05 14.35 20.14
C PRO A 100 -7.84 13.06 20.95
N ALA A 101 -8.66 12.04 20.75
CA ALA A 101 -8.52 10.74 21.38
C ALA A 101 -7.55 9.80 20.64
N TYR A 102 -6.95 10.26 19.54
CA TYR A 102 -6.11 9.45 18.65
C TYR A 102 -4.73 10.05 18.46
N LEU A 103 -3.74 9.17 18.29
CA LEU A 103 -2.40 9.49 17.81
C LEU A 103 -2.09 8.63 16.58
N PHE A 104 -1.25 9.18 15.72
CA PHE A 104 -0.84 8.52 14.48
C PHE A 104 0.67 8.32 14.51
N ARG A 105 1.11 7.06 14.51
CA ARG A 105 2.54 6.74 14.44
C ARG A 105 2.92 6.51 12.99
N PHE A 106 3.96 7.20 12.54
CA PHE A 106 4.56 6.99 11.22
C PHE A 106 6.04 6.63 11.38
N CYS A 107 6.45 5.51 10.80
CA CYS A 107 7.86 5.08 10.78
C CYS A 107 8.37 4.99 9.33
N GLY A 108 9.69 5.09 9.13
CA GLY A 108 10.31 4.97 7.80
C GLY A 108 10.41 6.28 7.01
N LEU A 109 10.11 7.42 7.65
CA LEU A 109 10.33 8.74 7.08
C LEU A 109 11.80 9.17 7.21
N HIS A 110 12.32 9.79 6.16
CA HIS A 110 13.62 10.45 6.15
C HIS A 110 13.42 11.92 6.52
N GLN A 111 14.17 12.40 7.52
CA GLN A 111 14.18 13.80 7.96
C GLN A 111 12.76 14.38 8.18
N PRO A 112 11.96 13.80 9.10
CA PRO A 112 10.62 14.29 9.34
C PRO A 112 10.63 15.75 9.84
N HIS A 113 9.68 16.55 9.38
CA HIS A 113 9.44 17.91 9.84
C HIS A 113 8.75 17.88 11.21
N LEU A 114 9.53 18.08 12.26
CA LEU A 114 9.05 18.13 13.63
C LEU A 114 8.41 19.49 13.95
N GLY A 115 7.45 19.49 14.88
CA GLY A 115 6.74 20.67 15.33
C GLY A 115 5.34 20.84 14.72
N PRO A 116 4.75 22.04 14.81
CA PRO A 116 3.44 22.31 14.22
C PRO A 116 3.46 22.17 12.70
N VAL A 117 2.40 21.59 12.14
CA VAL A 117 2.20 21.40 10.70
C VAL A 117 0.77 21.76 10.31
N GLN A 118 0.59 22.33 9.12
CA GLN A 118 -0.72 22.64 8.56
C GLN A 118 -1.26 21.48 7.73
N ALA A 119 -2.58 21.41 7.56
CA ALA A 119 -3.21 20.44 6.66
C ALA A 119 -2.58 20.46 5.25
N GLY A 120 -2.24 19.27 4.73
CA GLY A 120 -1.59 19.06 3.45
C GLY A 120 -0.10 19.44 3.41
N GLN A 121 0.47 19.99 4.48
CA GLN A 121 1.91 20.24 4.59
C GLN A 121 2.65 18.90 4.63
N SER A 122 3.81 18.81 3.97
CA SER A 122 4.62 17.60 4.01
C SER A 122 5.21 17.39 5.41
N ILE A 123 4.96 16.22 5.98
CA ILE A 123 5.55 15.73 7.24
C ILE A 123 6.93 15.10 6.97
N GLY A 124 7.11 14.47 5.81
CA GLY A 124 8.37 13.84 5.44
C GLY A 124 8.25 13.03 4.16
N ARG A 125 9.32 12.30 3.82
CA ARG A 125 9.36 11.42 2.64
C ARG A 125 9.94 10.06 2.99
N GLY A 126 9.48 9.03 2.32
CA GLY A 126 9.98 7.67 2.50
C GLY A 126 9.79 6.83 1.25
N ARG A 127 10.36 5.62 1.25
CA ARG A 127 10.04 4.60 0.24
C ARG A 127 8.82 3.79 0.67
N TYR A 128 8.78 3.49 1.97
CA TYR A 128 7.69 2.83 2.66
C TYR A 128 7.44 3.60 3.94
N ILE A 129 6.20 3.54 4.41
CA ILE A 129 5.85 3.94 5.77
C ILE A 129 5.21 2.76 6.48
N GLN A 130 5.44 2.69 7.78
CA GLN A 130 4.59 1.92 8.68
C GLN A 130 3.68 2.91 9.41
N PHE A 131 2.39 2.63 9.39
CA PHE A 131 1.36 3.47 9.98
C PHE A 131 0.58 2.70 11.02
N ALA A 132 0.42 3.31 12.19
CA ALA A 132 -0.44 2.79 13.24
C ALA A 132 -1.35 3.90 13.78
N THR A 133 -2.60 3.54 14.08
CA THR A 133 -3.51 4.40 14.83
C THR A 133 -3.54 3.95 16.27
N LEU A 134 -3.31 4.89 17.19
CA LEU A 134 -3.31 4.67 18.62
C LEU A 134 -4.53 5.37 19.21
N ARG A 135 -5.34 4.64 19.99
CA ARG A 135 -6.51 5.20 20.68
C ARG A 135 -6.27 5.26 22.18
N ARG A 136 -6.54 6.42 22.77
CA ARG A 136 -6.48 6.61 24.22
C ARG A 136 -7.59 5.84 24.93
N GLN A 137 -7.23 5.10 25.96
CA GLN A 137 -8.15 4.40 26.86
C GLN A 137 -8.55 5.28 28.05
N PRO A 138 -9.67 4.97 28.75
CA PRO A 138 -10.10 5.72 29.94
C PRO A 138 -9.07 5.76 31.08
N ASP A 139 -8.22 4.72 31.18
CA ASP A 139 -7.13 4.64 32.15
C ASP A 139 -5.88 5.45 31.75
N GLY A 140 -5.92 6.11 30.59
CA GLY A 140 -4.83 6.92 30.05
C GLY A 140 -3.82 6.16 29.22
N THR A 141 -3.94 4.83 29.08
CA THR A 141 -3.08 4.03 28.20
C THR A 141 -3.43 4.20 26.73
N TRP A 142 -2.56 3.75 25.83
CA TRP A 142 -2.76 3.77 24.39
C TRP A 142 -2.77 2.36 23.84
N ILE A 143 -3.75 2.04 23.00
CA ILE A 143 -3.83 0.75 22.30
C ILE A 143 -3.75 0.99 20.79
N ILE A 144 -3.15 0.04 20.07
CA ILE A 144 -3.24 0.01 18.61
C ILE A 144 -4.67 -0.38 18.24
N VAL A 145 -5.26 0.41 17.36
CA VAL A 145 -6.54 0.11 16.75
C VAL A 145 -6.38 0.13 15.24
N GLU A 146 -7.37 -0.45 14.59
CA GLU A 146 -7.51 -0.38 13.16
C GLU A 146 -7.44 1.07 12.64
N PRO A 147 -6.57 1.35 11.66
CA PRO A 147 -6.43 2.69 11.12
C PRO A 147 -7.55 3.09 10.16
N SER A 148 -7.97 4.35 10.25
CA SER A 148 -8.98 4.89 9.33
C SER A 148 -8.42 5.10 7.92
N THR A 149 -9.04 4.46 6.93
CA THR A 149 -8.79 4.62 5.49
C THR A 149 -8.80 6.10 5.09
N GLY A 150 -9.82 6.86 5.47
CA GLY A 150 -9.94 8.28 5.12
C GLY A 150 -8.85 9.20 5.69
N ILE A 151 -8.18 8.83 6.78
CA ILE A 151 -7.03 9.58 7.30
C ILE A 151 -5.78 9.27 6.46
N LEU A 152 -5.58 8.01 6.11
CA LEU A 152 -4.50 7.60 5.21
C LEU A 152 -4.66 8.23 3.83
N GLU A 153 -5.85 8.20 3.25
CA GLU A 153 -6.13 8.84 1.96
C GLU A 153 -5.73 10.30 1.95
N ARG A 154 -6.11 11.08 2.97
CA ARG A 154 -5.70 12.49 3.07
C ARG A 154 -4.19 12.67 3.23
N SER A 155 -3.53 11.74 3.92
CA SER A 155 -2.09 11.80 4.16
C SER A 155 -1.26 11.41 2.93
N LEU A 156 -1.84 10.57 2.05
CA LEU A 156 -1.18 9.97 0.90
C LEU A 156 -1.58 10.61 -0.44
N SER A 157 -2.74 11.26 -0.51
CA SER A 157 -3.22 11.90 -1.74
C SER A 157 -2.33 13.04 -2.16
N ASP A 158 -2.07 13.13 -3.47
CA ASP A 158 -1.58 14.37 -4.05
C ASP A 158 -2.73 15.40 -4.08
N ARG A 159 -2.42 16.69 -3.94
CA ARG A 159 -3.43 17.77 -3.75
C ARG A 159 -4.49 17.90 -4.86
N HIS A 160 -4.42 17.10 -5.92
CA HIS A 160 -5.40 17.04 -6.99
C HIS A 160 -6.67 16.25 -6.67
N TYR A 161 -6.75 15.55 -5.53
CA TYR A 161 -7.91 14.72 -5.18
C TYR A 161 -8.83 15.38 -4.13
N ILE A 162 -9.11 16.67 -4.27
CA ILE A 162 -10.16 17.37 -3.49
C ILE A 162 -11.02 18.18 -4.45
N GLU A 163 -11.77 17.49 -5.29
CA GLU A 163 -13.10 17.92 -5.71
C GLU A 163 -13.84 16.65 -6.17
N LYS A 164 -14.38 15.92 -5.20
CA LYS A 164 -15.44 14.95 -5.52
C LYS A 164 -16.61 15.83 -5.98
N PRO A 165 -17.09 15.73 -7.24
CA PRO A 165 -18.30 16.44 -7.61
C PRO A 165 -19.39 15.93 -6.68
N GLU A 166 -19.93 16.85 -5.90
CA GLU A 166 -21.19 16.67 -5.22
C GLU A 166 -22.17 16.13 -6.25
N ALA A 167 -22.62 14.90 -6.04
CA ALA A 167 -23.56 14.26 -6.93
C ALA A 167 -24.76 15.20 -7.02
N GLU A 168 -24.96 15.73 -8.23
CA GLU A 168 -26.10 16.49 -8.66
C GLU A 168 -27.37 15.85 -8.08
N GLU A 169 -27.93 16.51 -7.07
CA GLU A 169 -29.24 16.21 -6.53
C GLU A 169 -30.24 16.49 -7.66
N ILE A 170 -30.61 15.44 -8.38
CA ILE A 170 -31.61 15.50 -9.45
C ILE A 170 -32.93 15.88 -8.79
N ASP A 171 -33.27 17.16 -8.90
CA ASP A 171 -34.56 17.76 -8.58
C ASP A 171 -35.69 16.94 -9.23
N GLN A 172 -36.37 16.12 -8.43
CA GLN A 172 -37.62 15.47 -8.79
C GLN A 172 -38.78 16.44 -8.66
N THR A 173 -38.76 17.54 -9.42
CA THR A 173 -39.91 18.43 -9.54
C THR A 173 -40.27 18.60 -11.01
N GLN A 174 -41.20 17.76 -11.48
CA GLN A 174 -42.27 18.08 -12.45
C GLN A 174 -42.62 16.87 -13.32
N ASN A 175 -43.46 16.00 -12.77
CA ASN A 175 -44.33 15.16 -13.58
C ASN A 175 -45.78 15.56 -13.29
N LYS A 176 -46.21 16.70 -13.83
CA LYS A 176 -47.63 17.10 -13.86
C LYS A 176 -48.14 16.94 -15.29
N SER A 177 -48.72 15.78 -15.53
CA SER A 177 -49.44 15.47 -16.77
C SER A 177 -50.67 16.38 -16.94
N PRO A 178 -50.98 16.87 -18.16
CA PRO A 178 -52.19 17.65 -18.40
C PRO A 178 -53.42 16.74 -18.47
N GLN A 179 -54.33 16.89 -17.51
CA GLN A 179 -55.63 16.23 -17.55
C GLN A 179 -56.51 16.92 -18.59
N LYS A 180 -56.75 16.22 -19.69
CA LYS A 180 -57.62 16.59 -20.81
C LYS A 180 -59.07 16.62 -20.33
N THR A 181 -59.63 17.82 -20.16
CA THR A 181 -61.06 18.03 -19.94
C THR A 181 -61.81 17.68 -21.22
N ILE A 182 -62.67 16.65 -21.16
CA ILE A 182 -63.63 16.34 -22.21
C ILE A 182 -64.94 17.02 -21.81
N THR A 183 -65.34 17.98 -22.61
CA THR A 183 -66.68 18.57 -22.64
C THR A 183 -67.63 17.55 -23.27
N GLU A 184 -68.69 17.15 -22.57
CA GLU A 184 -69.82 16.50 -23.21
C GLU A 184 -71.12 17.16 -22.75
N THR A 185 -71.84 17.66 -23.76
CA THR A 185 -73.11 18.36 -23.75
C THR A 185 -74.17 17.37 -24.20
N SER A 186 -75.25 17.17 -23.43
CA SER A 186 -76.57 16.91 -24.02
C SER A 186 -77.71 16.97 -22.99
N SER A 187 -78.56 17.98 -23.20
CA SER A 187 -79.99 18.19 -22.89
C SER A 187 -80.90 16.94 -23.04
N PRO A 188 -82.23 17.01 -22.77
CA PRO A 188 -83.10 18.17 -22.46
C PRO A 188 -83.87 18.13 -21.14
#